data_AF-A0AAE2RP63-F1
#
_entry.id   AF-A0AAE2RP63-F1
#
_cell.length_a   1.000
_cell.length_b   1.000
_cell.length_c   1.000
_cell.angle_alpha   90.00
_cell.angle_beta   90.00
_cell.angle_gamma   90.00
#
_symmetry.space_group_name_H-M   'P 1'
#
loop_
_entity.id
_entity.type
_entity.pdbx_description
1 polymer ?
#
loop_
_entity_poly.entity_id
_entity_poly.type
_entity_poly.pdbx_seq_one_letter_code
_entity_poly.pdbx_strand_id
1 'polypeptide(L)'
;MMMGKKVDMTVPAVNVVKLEEVFQESGECAVAGTVVRVLGDISGNMLLVFEQETAENVIKKLVGSKQSPESEMGSSVLCEIANIISASYMNAIAQLTNLVMAPSVPATSFDMLGAILTTTFIESNQYDEYILDIETVFLDSDTEENIGGHFYYIPMPGSLEKILKSIGIN
;
A
#
# COMPACT_ATOMS: atom_id res chain seq x y z
N MET A 1 12.17 -5.75 10.33
CA MET A 1 13.48 -5.28 9.82
C MET A 1 14.24 -6.48 9.29
N MET A 2 14.01 -6.83 8.02
CA MET A 2 14.98 -7.60 7.25
C MET A 2 15.73 -6.61 6.33
N MET A 3 17.04 -6.82 6.24
CA MET A 3 18.07 -6.03 5.56
C MET A 3 18.48 -4.75 6.30
N GLY A 4 19.75 -4.75 6.73
CA GLY A 4 20.40 -3.80 7.63
C GLY A 4 20.63 -2.40 7.08
N LYS A 5 19.66 -1.85 6.36
CA LYS A 5 19.57 -0.43 6.06
C LYS A 5 18.32 0.13 6.74
N LYS A 6 18.50 1.23 7.47
CA LYS A 6 17.36 1.96 8.02
C LYS A 6 16.68 2.68 6.85
N VAL A 7 15.37 2.52 6.77
CA VAL A 7 14.50 3.35 5.94
C VAL A 7 13.52 3.95 6.92
N ASP A 8 13.58 5.28 7.09
CA ASP A 8 12.64 5.98 7.95
C ASP A 8 11.36 6.21 7.16
N MET A 9 10.22 5.86 7.76
CA MET A 9 8.91 6.03 7.15
C MET A 9 8.19 7.16 7.86
N THR A 10 7.76 8.18 7.12
CA THR A 10 6.92 9.25 7.66
C THR A 10 5.56 9.19 6.99
N VAL A 11 4.49 9.17 7.78
CA VAL A 11 3.11 9.26 7.29
C VAL A 11 2.69 10.73 7.35
N PRO A 12 2.60 11.45 6.22
CA PRO A 12 2.35 12.88 6.23
C PRO A 12 0.86 13.21 6.42
N ALA A 13 -0.05 12.44 5.78
CA ALA A 13 -1.49 12.66 5.80
C ALA A 13 -2.28 11.40 5.39
N VAL A 14 -3.53 11.29 5.87
CA VAL A 14 -4.53 10.33 5.37
C VAL A 14 -5.64 11.12 4.71
N ASN A 15 -5.90 10.87 3.43
CA ASN A 15 -6.92 11.53 2.65
C ASN A 15 -8.00 10.52 2.26
N VAL A 16 -9.27 10.95 2.33
CA VAL A 16 -10.38 10.20 1.73
C VAL A 16 -10.54 10.74 0.31
N VAL A 17 -10.19 9.94 -0.68
CA VAL A 17 -10.21 10.34 -2.09
C VAL A 17 -11.19 9.47 -2.86
N LYS A 18 -11.73 10.01 -3.96
CA LYS A 18 -12.48 9.17 -4.88
C LYS A 18 -11.53 8.38 -5.74
N LEU A 19 -11.85 7.12 -5.97
CA LEU A 19 -11.10 6.25 -6.86
C LEU A 19 -10.94 6.89 -8.24
N GLU A 20 -12.01 7.49 -8.78
CA GLU A 20 -12.01 8.17 -10.07
C GLU A 20 -10.95 9.28 -10.16
N GLU A 21 -10.70 10.01 -9.07
CA GLU A 21 -9.67 11.06 -9.01
C GLU A 21 -8.28 10.44 -9.22
N VAL A 22 -7.99 9.32 -8.54
CA VAL A 22 -6.72 8.58 -8.70
C VAL A 22 -6.56 8.03 -10.12
N PHE A 23 -7.64 7.52 -10.72
CA PHE A 23 -7.63 7.06 -12.11
C PHE A 23 -7.31 8.19 -13.09
N GLN A 24 -7.93 9.35 -12.92
CA GLN A 24 -7.72 10.49 -13.81
C GLN A 24 -6.30 11.05 -13.71
N GLU A 25 -5.72 11.05 -12.51
CA GLU A 25 -4.38 11.60 -12.27
C GLU A 25 -3.26 10.66 -12.68
N SER A 26 -3.38 9.36 -12.40
CA SER A 26 -2.26 8.41 -12.50
C SER A 26 -2.63 7.05 -13.09
N GLY A 27 -3.86 6.86 -13.59
CA GLY A 27 -4.33 5.55 -14.06
C GLY A 27 -3.50 4.93 -15.18
N GLU A 28 -2.92 5.74 -16.07
CA GLU A 28 -2.08 5.29 -17.19
C GLU A 28 -0.60 5.10 -16.82
N CYS A 29 -0.20 5.42 -15.59
CA CYS A 29 1.17 5.27 -15.14
C CYS A 29 1.53 3.78 -14.97
N ALA A 30 2.66 3.37 -15.53
CA ALA A 30 3.20 2.02 -15.33
C ALA A 30 3.80 1.91 -13.92
N VAL A 31 3.27 0.97 -13.13
CA VAL A 31 3.59 0.86 -11.71
C VAL A 31 3.87 -0.58 -11.29
N ALA A 32 4.63 -0.68 -10.21
CA ALA A 32 4.78 -1.86 -9.37
C ALA A 32 3.73 -1.80 -8.25
N GLY A 33 2.66 -2.57 -8.37
CA GLY A 33 1.60 -2.65 -7.35
C GLY A 33 1.72 -3.92 -6.52
N THR A 34 1.72 -3.81 -5.20
CA THR A 34 1.66 -4.97 -4.29
C THR A 34 0.44 -4.88 -3.40
N VAL A 35 -0.43 -5.89 -3.51
CA VAL A 35 -1.70 -5.98 -2.77
C VAL A 35 -1.54 -6.92 -1.58
N VAL A 36 -2.06 -6.51 -0.43
CA VAL A 36 -2.22 -7.31 0.78
C VAL A 36 -3.69 -7.27 1.19
N ARG A 37 -4.35 -8.43 1.27
CA ARG A 37 -5.74 -8.49 1.74
C ARG A 37 -5.77 -8.36 3.25
N VAL A 38 -6.69 -7.55 3.75
CA VAL A 38 -6.99 -7.41 5.18
C VAL A 38 -8.19 -8.29 5.50
N LEU A 39 -8.01 -9.18 6.47
CA LEU A 39 -9.01 -10.14 6.92
C LEU A 39 -9.36 -9.88 8.39
N GLY A 40 -10.60 -10.14 8.81
CA GLY A 40 -11.02 -10.03 10.21
C GLY A 40 -12.21 -9.10 10.40
N ASP A 41 -12.18 -8.30 11.47
CA ASP A 41 -13.29 -7.42 11.86
C ASP A 41 -13.57 -6.32 10.82
N ILE A 42 -12.49 -5.85 10.18
CA ILE A 42 -12.54 -5.06 8.95
C ILE A 42 -11.93 -5.87 7.81
N SER A 43 -12.39 -5.62 6.60
CA SER A 43 -11.91 -6.30 5.41
C SER A 43 -11.69 -5.31 4.28
N GLY A 44 -10.77 -5.63 3.40
CA GLY A 44 -10.37 -4.74 2.31
C GLY A 44 -9.02 -5.13 1.74
N ASN A 45 -8.49 -4.27 0.89
CA ASN A 45 -7.20 -4.45 0.26
C ASN A 45 -6.30 -3.27 0.60
N MET A 46 -5.09 -3.55 1.06
CA MET A 46 -4.00 -2.56 1.11
C MET A 46 -3.18 -2.68 -0.16
N LEU A 47 -2.97 -1.57 -0.87
CA LEU A 47 -2.22 -1.52 -2.12
C LEU A 47 -1.05 -0.56 -1.96
N LEU A 48 0.17 -1.09 -2.07
CA LEU A 48 1.39 -0.31 -2.18
C LEU A 48 1.74 -0.13 -3.66
N VAL A 49 2.00 1.10 -4.08
CA VAL A 49 2.30 1.46 -5.46
C VAL A 49 3.61 2.23 -5.51
N PHE A 50 4.51 1.75 -6.37
CA PHE A 50 5.67 2.50 -6.81
C PHE A 50 5.62 2.68 -8.31
N GLU A 51 5.93 3.87 -8.80
CA GLU A 51 6.29 4.03 -10.21
C GLU A 51 7.49 3.13 -10.55
N GLN A 52 7.56 2.68 -11.81
CA GLN A 52 8.55 1.71 -12.25
C GLN A 52 10.00 2.11 -11.86
N GLU A 53 10.39 3.35 -12.11
CA GLU A 53 11.74 3.83 -11.79
C GLU A 53 12.01 3.79 -10.28
N THR A 54 11.03 4.20 -9.48
CA THR A 54 11.14 4.15 -8.01
C THR A 54 11.22 2.72 -7.50
N ALA A 55 10.44 1.80 -8.06
CA ALA A 55 10.50 0.39 -7.71
C ALA A 55 11.89 -0.20 -7.99
N GLU A 56 12.45 0.05 -9.19
CA GLU A 56 13.80 -0.38 -9.56
C GLU A 56 14.86 0.19 -8.59
N ASN A 57 14.73 1.46 -8.22
CA ASN A 57 15.63 2.13 -7.29
C ASN A 57 15.56 1.54 -5.88
N VAL A 58 14.36 1.31 -5.35
CA VAL A 58 14.14 0.67 -4.04
C VAL A 58 14.75 -0.73 -4.00
N ILE A 59 14.45 -1.54 -5.02
CA ILE A 59 14.97 -2.91 -5.10
C ILE A 59 16.50 -2.89 -5.18
N LYS A 60 17.07 -2.01 -6.00
CA LYS A 60 18.52 -1.86 -6.12
C LYS A 60 19.16 -1.42 -4.81
N LYS A 61 18.55 -0.50 -4.07
CA LYS A 61 19.05 -0.01 -2.78
C LYS A 61 19.06 -1.11 -1.73
N LEU A 62 18.03 -1.96 -1.72
CA LEU A 62 17.92 -3.06 -0.77
C LEU A 62 18.88 -4.21 -1.14
N VAL A 63 18.82 -4.72 -2.38
CA VAL A 63 19.57 -5.92 -2.79
C VAL A 63 21.01 -5.61 -3.23
N GLY A 64 21.33 -4.34 -3.48
CA GLY A 64 22.65 -3.89 -3.94
C GLY A 64 22.92 -4.12 -5.43
N SER A 65 21.92 -4.58 -6.20
CA SER A 65 22.03 -4.79 -7.64
C SER A 65 20.74 -4.39 -8.36
N LYS A 66 20.84 -3.93 -9.61
CA LYS A 66 19.66 -3.60 -10.41
C LYS A 66 18.90 -4.89 -10.73
N GLN A 67 17.64 -4.95 -10.31
CA GLN A 67 16.73 -6.05 -10.61
C GLN A 67 15.46 -5.47 -11.22
N SER A 68 14.83 -6.21 -12.14
CA SER A 68 13.48 -5.87 -12.58
C SER A 68 12.51 -6.12 -11.43
N PRO A 69 11.51 -5.25 -11.23
CA PRO A 69 10.43 -5.52 -10.29
C PRO A 69 9.71 -6.86 -10.57
N GLU A 70 9.60 -7.27 -11.83
CA GLU A 70 9.01 -8.56 -12.26
C GLU A 70 9.88 -9.78 -11.95
N SER A 71 11.17 -9.59 -11.63
CA SER A 71 12.03 -10.70 -11.27
C SER A 71 11.62 -11.32 -9.93
N GLU A 72 11.95 -12.60 -9.72
CA GLU A 72 11.68 -13.28 -8.44
C GLU A 72 12.23 -12.51 -7.24
N MET A 73 13.46 -11.98 -7.37
CA MET A 73 14.09 -11.15 -6.34
C MET A 73 13.38 -9.80 -6.17
N GLY A 74 13.03 -9.13 -7.27
CA GLY A 74 12.32 -7.84 -7.23
C GLY A 74 10.95 -7.96 -6.58
N SER A 75 10.16 -8.95 -6.99
CA SER A 75 8.86 -9.25 -6.42
C SER A 75 8.98 -9.62 -4.94
N SER A 76 9.96 -10.44 -4.55
CA SER A 76 10.17 -10.79 -3.14
C SER A 76 10.47 -9.57 -2.28
N VAL A 77 11.25 -8.61 -2.78
CA VAL A 77 11.57 -7.37 -2.06
C VAL A 77 10.31 -6.51 -1.90
N LEU A 78 9.54 -6.32 -2.97
CA LEU A 78 8.30 -5.53 -2.92
C LEU A 78 7.26 -6.17 -1.99
N CYS A 79 7.12 -7.50 -2.02
CA CYS A 79 6.29 -8.25 -1.08
C CYS A 79 6.71 -8.02 0.38
N GLU A 80 8.01 -8.05 0.69
CA GLU A 80 8.50 -7.83 2.05
C GLU A 80 8.22 -6.39 2.52
N ILE A 81 8.43 -5.39 1.64
CA ILE A 81 8.11 -3.99 1.94
C ILE A 81 6.62 -3.84 2.22
N ALA A 82 5.76 -4.36 1.34
CA ALA A 82 4.31 -4.31 1.52
C ALA A 82 3.88 -5.00 2.83
N ASN A 83 4.44 -6.16 3.14
CA ASN A 83 4.16 -6.88 4.38
C ASN A 83 4.50 -6.04 5.62
N ILE A 84 5.67 -5.39 5.64
CA ILE A 84 6.10 -4.53 6.74
C ILE A 84 5.16 -3.33 6.90
N ILE A 85 4.86 -2.63 5.80
CA ILE A 85 4.01 -1.44 5.82
C ILE A 85 2.59 -1.80 6.26
N SER A 86 1.98 -2.80 5.60
CA SER A 86 0.63 -3.25 5.92
C SER A 86 0.53 -3.71 7.37
N ALA A 87 1.50 -4.48 7.88
CA ALA A 87 1.54 -4.88 9.29
C ALA A 87 1.62 -3.66 10.24
N SER A 88 2.45 -2.66 9.92
CA SER A 88 2.54 -1.43 10.70
C SER A 88 1.21 -0.69 10.78
N TYR A 89 0.54 -0.50 9.63
CA TYR A 89 -0.77 0.16 9.57
C TYR A 89 -1.86 -0.63 10.28
N MET A 90 -1.98 -1.93 10.02
CA MET A 90 -2.97 -2.76 10.70
C MET A 90 -2.74 -2.76 12.22
N ASN A 91 -1.49 -2.80 12.69
CA ASN A 91 -1.19 -2.72 14.11
C ASN A 91 -1.60 -1.37 14.71
N ALA A 92 -1.35 -0.26 14.01
CA ALA A 92 -1.77 1.06 14.46
C ALA A 92 -3.30 1.17 14.53
N ILE A 93 -4.01 0.71 13.49
CA ILE A 93 -5.47 0.67 13.48
C ILE A 93 -5.99 -0.23 14.61
N ALA A 94 -5.40 -1.42 14.82
CA ALA A 94 -5.81 -2.34 15.88
C ALA A 94 -5.65 -1.71 17.27
N GLN A 95 -4.53 -1.01 17.51
CA GLN A 95 -4.28 -0.32 18.78
C GLN A 95 -5.28 0.81 19.05
N LEU A 96 -5.71 1.53 18.01
CA LEU A 96 -6.68 2.63 18.15
C LEU A 96 -8.12 2.14 18.30
N THR A 97 -8.46 1.03 17.64
CA THR A 97 -9.85 0.59 17.45
C THR A 97 -10.22 -0.65 18.26
N ASN A 98 -9.23 -1.38 18.79
CA ASN A 98 -9.34 -2.75 19.33
C ASN A 98 -9.93 -3.77 18.34
N LEU A 99 -9.90 -3.50 17.03
CA LEU A 99 -10.34 -4.42 15.99
C LEU A 99 -9.25 -5.44 15.66
N VAL A 100 -9.66 -6.68 15.39
CA VAL A 100 -8.77 -7.78 15.02
C VAL A 100 -8.64 -7.85 13.50
N MET A 101 -7.40 -7.80 13.02
CA MET A 101 -7.06 -7.88 11.60
C MET A 101 -5.90 -8.84 11.38
N ALA A 102 -5.86 -9.46 10.20
CA ALA A 102 -4.74 -10.28 9.74
C ALA A 102 -4.45 -10.02 8.25
N PRO A 103 -3.16 -9.93 7.85
CA PRO A 103 -2.79 -9.84 6.45
C PRO A 103 -2.89 -11.20 5.74
N SER A 104 -3.19 -11.18 4.44
CA SER A 104 -2.86 -12.29 3.54
C SER A 104 -1.38 -12.26 3.13
N VAL A 105 -0.97 -13.31 2.40
CA VAL A 105 0.28 -13.24 1.64
C VAL A 105 0.17 -12.11 0.61
N PRO A 106 1.18 -11.22 0.49
CA PRO A 106 1.20 -10.18 -0.53
C PRO A 106 1.30 -10.77 -1.95
N ALA A 107 0.71 -10.08 -2.92
CA ALA A 107 0.85 -10.39 -4.34
C ALA A 107 1.24 -9.14 -5.12
N THR A 108 2.25 -9.24 -5.97
CA THR A 108 2.75 -8.13 -6.79
C THR A 108 2.32 -8.29 -8.25
N SER A 109 1.97 -7.17 -8.89
CA SER A 109 1.71 -7.06 -10.32
C SER A 109 2.40 -5.83 -10.90
N PHE A 110 2.67 -5.87 -12.20
CA PHE A 110 3.27 -4.79 -12.98
C PHE A 110 2.36 -4.46 -14.13
N ASP A 111 1.69 -3.32 -14.03
CA ASP A 111 0.69 -2.89 -15.01
C ASP A 111 0.47 -1.39 -14.89
N MET A 112 -0.45 -0.86 -15.70
CA MET A 112 -1.04 0.45 -15.48
C MET A 112 -1.73 0.48 -14.11
N LEU A 113 -1.55 1.57 -13.35
CA LEU A 113 -2.17 1.72 -12.04
C LEU A 113 -3.69 1.52 -12.11
N GLY A 114 -4.32 2.01 -13.16
CA GLY A 114 -5.75 1.84 -13.39
C GLY A 114 -6.17 0.36 -13.52
N ALA A 115 -5.36 -0.48 -14.16
CA ALA A 115 -5.63 -1.91 -14.28
C ALA A 115 -5.54 -2.61 -12.90
N ILE A 116 -4.52 -2.27 -12.11
CA ILE A 116 -4.33 -2.81 -10.75
C ILE A 116 -5.47 -2.35 -9.82
N LEU A 117 -5.85 -1.07 -9.87
CA LEU A 117 -6.95 -0.54 -9.06
C LEU A 117 -8.28 -1.18 -9.46
N THR A 118 -8.56 -1.32 -10.75
CA THR A 118 -9.79 -1.93 -11.25
C THR A 118 -9.94 -3.36 -10.74
N THR A 119 -8.89 -4.17 -10.84
CA THR A 119 -8.90 -5.56 -10.37
C THR A 119 -9.09 -5.62 -8.85
N THR A 120 -8.36 -4.77 -8.10
CA THR A 120 -8.47 -4.70 -6.63
C THR A 120 -9.86 -4.28 -6.16
N PHE A 121 -10.52 -3.36 -6.88
CA PHE A 121 -11.87 -2.90 -6.59
C PHE A 121 -12.95 -3.94 -6.89
N ILE A 122 -12.84 -4.62 -8.03
CA ILE A 122 -13.76 -5.70 -8.39
C ILE A 122 -13.71 -6.80 -7.31
N GLU A 123 -12.51 -7.13 -6.82
CA GLU A 123 -12.32 -8.12 -5.76
C GLU A 123 -12.92 -7.68 -4.41
N SER A 124 -12.91 -6.38 -4.08
CA SER A 124 -13.49 -5.89 -2.81
C SER A 124 -15.01 -5.80 -2.82
N ASN A 125 -15.67 -6.09 -3.95
CA ASN A 125 -17.12 -5.97 -4.15
C ASN A 125 -17.67 -4.62 -3.64
N GLN A 126 -16.86 -3.58 -3.83
CA GLN A 126 -17.07 -2.27 -3.26
C GLN A 126 -17.90 -1.41 -4.22
N TYR A 127 -19.05 -0.94 -3.74
CA TYR A 127 -19.89 0.02 -4.45
C TYR A 127 -19.61 1.47 -4.02
N ASP A 128 -18.81 1.66 -2.97
CA ASP A 128 -18.37 2.97 -2.51
C ASP A 128 -17.15 3.44 -3.30
N GLU A 129 -17.25 4.63 -3.89
CA GLU A 129 -16.21 5.24 -4.72
C GLU A 129 -14.99 5.72 -3.91
N TYR A 130 -15.01 5.62 -2.58
CA TYR A 130 -14.01 6.22 -1.70
C TYR A 130 -12.95 5.23 -1.24
N ILE A 131 -11.70 5.67 -1.27
CA ILE A 131 -10.55 4.96 -0.71
C ILE A 131 -9.83 5.85 0.28
N LEU A 132 -9.06 5.24 1.18
CA LEU A 132 -8.09 5.97 1.97
C LEU A 132 -6.78 6.00 1.19
N ASP A 133 -6.39 7.18 0.73
CA ASP A 133 -5.05 7.45 0.23
C ASP A 133 -4.16 7.86 1.40
N ILE A 134 -3.13 7.06 1.62
CA ILE A 134 -2.15 7.27 2.68
C ILE A 134 -0.82 7.52 1.99
N GLU A 135 -0.52 8.80 1.82
CA GLU A 135 0.75 9.20 1.24
C GLU A 135 1.88 8.61 2.09
N THR A 136 2.78 7.85 1.48
CA THR A 136 3.87 7.18 2.21
C THR A 136 5.19 7.65 1.65
N VAL A 137 5.90 8.45 2.46
CA VAL A 137 7.25 8.90 2.12
C VAL A 137 8.25 7.95 2.78
N PHE A 138 9.02 7.26 1.94
CA PHE A 138 10.18 6.50 2.38
C PHE A 138 11.38 7.43 2.33
N LEU A 139 12.00 7.68 3.48
CA LEU A 139 13.24 8.44 3.55
C LEU A 139 14.41 7.46 3.48
N ASP A 140 15.25 7.63 2.47
CA ASP A 140 16.56 6.98 2.47
C ASP A 140 17.44 7.63 3.53
N SER A 141 17.75 6.90 4.60
CA SER A 141 18.59 7.41 5.69
C SER A 141 20.03 7.71 5.26
N ASP A 142 20.51 7.16 4.12
CA ASP A 142 21.86 7.38 3.62
C ASP A 142 21.95 8.62 2.69
N THR A 143 20.89 8.94 1.95
CA THR A 143 20.89 10.03 0.95
C THR A 143 19.96 11.20 1.27
N GLU A 144 19.11 11.07 2.29
CA GLU A 144 18.00 12.00 2.60
C GLU A 144 17.04 12.23 1.41
N GLU A 145 17.05 11.36 0.41
CA GLU A 145 16.14 11.43 -0.73
C GLU A 145 14.77 10.84 -0.34
N ASN A 146 13.72 11.57 -0.72
CA ASN A 146 12.35 11.06 -0.69
C ASN A 146 12.20 10.01 -1.79
N ILE A 147 12.09 8.76 -1.39
CA ILE A 147 11.58 7.69 -2.22
C ILE A 147 10.05 7.74 -2.07
N GLY A 148 9.38 8.29 -3.08
CA GLY A 148 7.92 8.41 -3.08
C GLY A 148 7.24 7.06 -3.33
N GLY A 149 6.12 6.81 -2.65
CA GLY A 149 5.23 5.70 -2.94
C GLY A 149 3.82 6.01 -2.46
N HIS A 150 2.82 5.43 -3.11
CA HIS A 150 1.45 5.57 -2.67
C HIS A 150 1.01 4.32 -1.92
N PHE A 151 0.30 4.50 -0.82
CA PHE A 151 -0.26 3.41 -0.06
C PHE A 151 -1.76 3.63 0.11
N TYR A 152 -2.55 2.75 -0.49
CA TYR A 152 -4.00 2.86 -0.45
C TYR A 152 -4.58 1.80 0.48
N TYR A 153 -5.61 2.16 1.24
CA TYR A 153 -6.52 1.20 1.84
C TYR A 153 -7.89 1.30 1.16
N ILE A 154 -8.31 0.17 0.57
CA ILE A 154 -9.52 0.00 -0.22
C ILE A 154 -10.48 -0.86 0.62
N PRO A 155 -11.36 -0.24 1.43
CA PRO A 155 -12.19 -0.95 2.39
C PRO A 155 -13.37 -1.67 1.72
N MET A 156 -13.64 -2.91 2.10
CA MET A 156 -14.93 -3.52 1.78
C MET A 156 -16.08 -2.72 2.45
N PRO A 157 -17.28 -2.70 1.85
CA PRO A 157 -18.43 -1.98 2.42
C PRO A 157 -18.66 -2.27 3.91
N GLY A 158 -18.89 -1.23 4.71
CA GLY A 158 -19.06 -1.33 6.16
C GLY A 158 -17.76 -1.36 6.97
N SER A 159 -16.59 -1.50 6.33
CA SER A 159 -15.31 -1.56 7.05
C SER A 159 -14.83 -0.17 7.51
N LEU A 160 -14.99 0.85 6.66
CA LEU A 160 -14.61 2.22 7.03
C LEU A 160 -15.48 2.74 8.18
N GLU A 161 -16.78 2.48 8.14
CA GLU A 161 -17.74 2.85 9.17
C GLU A 161 -17.42 2.18 10.50
N LYS A 162 -16.98 0.92 10.50
CA LYS A 162 -16.51 0.24 11.71
C LYS A 162 -15.29 0.94 12.32
N ILE A 163 -14.31 1.33 11.49
CA ILE A 163 -13.14 2.09 11.95
C ILE A 163 -13.59 3.41 12.59
N LEU A 164 -14.36 4.22 11.85
CA LEU A 164 -14.81 5.54 12.32
C LEU A 164 -15.64 5.45 13.61
N LYS A 165 -16.58 4.50 13.67
CA LYS A 165 -17.41 4.28 14.86
C LYS A 165 -16.59 3.86 16.07
N SER A 166 -15.54 3.05 15.88
CA SER A 166 -14.68 2.59 16.99
C SER A 166 -13.87 3.73 17.63
N ILE A 167 -13.61 4.80 16.88
CA ILE A 167 -12.91 6.01 17.38
C ILE A 167 -13.87 7.16 17.73
N GLY A 168 -15.19 6.90 17.75
CA GLY A 168 -16.21 7.85 18.19
C GLY A 168 -16.62 8.89 17.14
N ILE A 169 -16.31 8.67 15.87
CA ILE A 169 -16.77 9.48 14.74
C ILE A 169 -18.02 8.80 14.16
N ASN A 170 -19.16 9.50 14.20
CA ASN A 170 -20.45 9.03 13.70
C ASN A 170 -20.78 9.64 12.33
#